data_AF-A0A5C7JBP3-F1
#
_entry.id   AF-A0A5C7JBP3-F1
#
_cell.length_a   1.000
_cell.length_b   1.000
_cell.length_c   1.000
_cell.angle_alpha   90.00
_cell.angle_beta   90.00
_cell.angle_gamma   90.00
#
_symmetry.space_group_name_H-M   'P 1'
#
loop_
_entity.id
_entity.type
_entity.pdbx_description
1 polymer ?
#
loop_
_entity_poly.entity_id
_entity_poly.type
_entity_poly.pdbx_seq_one_letter_code
_entity_poly.pdbx_strand_id
1 'polypeptide(L)'
;MKRLLALLLLTPVLAGAESQTDYAYVAPITVSAGTPFQRIALPSPVYGTLTHGDMRDMRVFNATGEVVPHALEPRPATQLDSLAMRDVPLFPLPHAATTGGGGIAVQVERRGDGTVVSVREPAE
;
A
#
# COMPACT_ATOMS: atom_id res chain seq x y z
N MET A 1 8.58 5.10 -60.64
CA MET A 1 7.85 5.89 -59.64
C MET A 1 7.12 4.94 -58.67
N LYS A 2 7.79 4.50 -57.61
CA LYS A 2 7.18 4.03 -56.34
C LYS A 2 8.32 3.88 -55.34
N ARG A 3 8.96 5.03 -55.11
CA ARG A 3 9.87 5.26 -54.00
C ARG A 3 9.08 5.06 -52.71
N LEU A 4 9.74 4.49 -51.71
CA LEU A 4 9.46 4.68 -50.28
C LEU A 4 8.03 4.37 -49.82
N LEU A 5 7.76 3.12 -49.44
CA LEU A 5 6.77 2.72 -48.42
C LEU A 5 6.89 1.20 -48.29
N ALA A 6 7.16 0.55 -47.17
CA ALA A 6 7.13 0.96 -45.78
C ALA A 6 8.18 0.13 -45.02
N LEU A 7 9.36 0.72 -44.82
CA LEU A 7 10.29 0.31 -43.77
C LEU A 7 9.93 1.13 -42.53
N LEU A 8 8.73 0.90 -41.98
CA LEU A 8 8.22 1.60 -40.81
C LEU A 8 7.71 0.53 -39.84
N LEU A 9 8.13 0.64 -38.58
CA LEU A 9 7.68 -0.11 -37.40
C LEU A 9 8.54 -1.31 -36.96
N LEU A 10 9.86 -1.12 -36.91
CA LEU A 10 10.66 -1.84 -35.90
C LEU A 10 11.52 -0.84 -35.13
N THR A 11 10.89 0.17 -34.53
CA THR A 11 11.53 0.92 -33.44
C THR A 11 11.41 0.04 -32.19
N PRO A 12 12.48 -0.60 -31.71
CA PRO A 12 12.47 -1.13 -30.36
C PRO A 12 12.22 0.06 -29.44
N VAL A 13 11.16 0.00 -28.65
CA VAL A 13 11.05 0.86 -27.48
C VAL A 13 12.24 0.48 -26.62
N LEU A 14 13.24 1.36 -26.56
CA LEU A 14 14.27 1.29 -25.53
C LEU A 14 13.55 1.59 -24.21
N ALA A 15 12.92 0.58 -23.62
CA ALA A 15 12.58 0.62 -22.22
C ALA A 15 13.91 0.67 -21.48
N GLY A 16 14.27 1.86 -20.96
CA GLY A 16 15.45 2.00 -20.12
C GLY A 16 15.37 1.01 -18.96
N ALA A 17 16.51 0.51 -18.52
CA ALA A 17 16.56 -0.28 -17.30
C ALA A 17 16.03 0.59 -16.14
N GLU A 18 15.02 0.08 -15.44
CA GLU A 18 14.47 0.77 -14.27
C GLU A 18 15.57 0.93 -13.21
N SER A 19 15.63 2.09 -12.58
CA SER A 19 16.53 2.39 -11.46
C SER A 19 15.76 2.40 -10.14
N GLN A 20 16.44 2.07 -9.05
CA GLN A 20 15.87 2.20 -7.71
C GLN A 20 15.43 3.64 -7.40
N THR A 21 16.04 4.65 -8.03
CA THR A 21 15.66 6.07 -7.89
C THR A 21 14.36 6.44 -8.58
N ASP A 22 13.82 5.57 -9.45
CA ASP A 22 12.53 5.80 -10.13
C ASP A 22 11.35 5.53 -9.20
N TYR A 23 11.61 4.95 -8.02
CA TYR A 23 10.63 4.56 -7.02
C TYR A 23 10.62 5.54 -5.83
N ALA A 24 9.41 5.90 -5.38
CA ALA A 24 9.23 6.85 -4.27
C ALA A 24 9.65 6.28 -2.90
N TYR A 25 9.70 4.96 -2.77
CA TYR A 25 10.03 4.28 -1.52
C TYR A 25 10.91 3.07 -1.78
N VAL A 26 11.87 2.85 -0.86
CA VAL A 26 12.81 1.73 -0.89
C VAL A 26 12.86 1.11 0.50
N ALA A 27 12.69 -0.22 0.56
CA ALA A 27 12.88 -0.99 1.79
C ALA A 27 14.03 -1.99 1.62
N PRO A 28 14.93 -2.12 2.61
CA PRO A 28 15.96 -3.14 2.58
C PRO A 28 15.35 -4.53 2.78
N ILE A 29 15.93 -5.53 2.13
CA ILE A 29 15.61 -6.95 2.28
C ILE A 29 16.88 -7.72 2.64
N THR A 30 16.74 -8.74 3.48
CA THR A 30 17.83 -9.65 3.83
C THR A 30 17.56 -10.99 3.18
N VAL A 31 18.59 -11.57 2.55
CA VAL A 31 18.54 -12.88 1.90
C VAL A 31 19.45 -13.87 2.62
N SER A 32 19.08 -15.15 2.63
CA SER A 32 19.90 -16.22 3.18
C SER A 32 20.88 -16.72 2.13
N ALA A 33 22.16 -16.87 2.47
CA ALA A 33 23.13 -17.42 1.54
C ALA A 33 22.83 -18.90 1.19
N GLY A 34 23.12 -19.29 -0.05
CA GLY A 34 23.14 -20.70 -0.46
C GLY A 34 21.87 -21.24 -1.14
N THR A 35 20.82 -20.45 -1.33
CA THR A 35 19.63 -20.87 -2.10
C THR A 35 19.36 -19.93 -3.29
N PRO A 36 19.09 -20.48 -4.50
CA PRO A 36 18.82 -19.68 -5.70
C PRO A 36 17.45 -19.00 -5.65
N PHE A 37 16.52 -19.54 -4.85
CA PHE A 37 15.22 -18.94 -4.57
C PHE A 37 15.19 -18.46 -3.13
N GLN A 38 14.68 -17.25 -2.94
CA GLN A 38 14.54 -16.60 -1.65
C GLN A 38 13.06 -16.32 -1.41
N ARG A 39 12.56 -16.70 -0.24
CA ARG A 39 11.25 -16.25 0.24
C ARG A 39 11.47 -15.22 1.33
N ILE A 40 10.92 -14.03 1.13
CA ILE A 40 11.11 -12.88 2.01
C ILE A 40 9.73 -12.41 2.43
N ALA A 41 9.54 -12.20 3.73
CA ALA A 41 8.33 -11.55 4.23
C ALA A 41 8.33 -10.10 3.74
N LEU A 42 7.24 -9.67 3.09
CA LEU A 42 7.15 -8.31 2.59
C LEU A 42 7.23 -7.32 3.76
N PRO A 43 8.19 -6.36 3.77
CA PRO A 43 8.29 -5.39 4.85
C PRO A 43 7.01 -4.57 4.99
N SER A 44 6.54 -4.42 6.23
CA SER A 44 5.28 -3.71 6.53
C SER A 44 5.14 -2.33 5.86
N PRO A 45 6.19 -1.49 5.78
CA PRO A 45 6.07 -0.19 5.14
C PRO A 45 5.66 -0.25 3.66
N VAL A 46 6.00 -1.32 2.95
CA VAL A 46 5.68 -1.46 1.52
C VAL A 46 4.17 -1.39 1.31
N TYR A 47 3.38 -2.07 2.15
CA TYR A 47 1.91 -2.07 2.05
C TYR A 47 1.29 -0.66 2.12
N GLY A 48 1.88 0.25 2.89
CA GLY A 48 1.39 1.63 3.01
C GLY A 48 1.83 2.55 1.87
N THR A 49 2.78 2.11 1.05
CA THR A 49 3.37 2.92 -0.04
C THR A 49 2.90 2.52 -1.43
N LEU A 50 2.27 1.35 -1.56
CA LEU A 50 1.76 0.86 -2.83
C LEU A 50 0.58 1.71 -3.29
N THR A 51 0.59 2.04 -4.58
CA THR A 51 -0.50 2.77 -5.26
C THR A 51 -1.49 1.82 -5.93
N HIS A 52 -1.11 0.55 -6.12
CA HIS A 52 -1.93 -0.46 -6.76
C HIS A 52 -2.13 -1.68 -5.85
N GLY A 53 -3.37 -2.15 -5.73
CA GLY A 53 -3.71 -3.31 -4.91
C GLY A 53 -3.16 -4.65 -5.42
N ASP A 54 -2.81 -4.72 -6.71
CA ASP A 54 -2.12 -5.87 -7.33
C ASP A 54 -0.59 -5.79 -7.19
N MET A 55 -0.08 -4.73 -6.56
CA MET A 55 1.34 -4.48 -6.28
C MET A 55 2.24 -4.42 -7.53
N ARG A 56 1.68 -4.08 -8.70
CA ARG A 56 2.43 -4.02 -9.98
C ARG A 56 3.52 -2.95 -10.03
N ASP A 57 3.44 -1.98 -9.13
CA ASP A 57 4.39 -0.90 -8.87
C ASP A 57 5.50 -1.34 -7.89
N MET A 58 5.61 -2.62 -7.56
CA MET A 58 6.74 -3.17 -6.81
C MET A 58 7.86 -3.64 -7.75
N ARG A 59 9.12 -3.41 -7.34
CA ARG A 59 10.31 -4.03 -7.93
C ARG A 59 11.24 -4.54 -6.85
N VAL A 60 11.99 -5.59 -7.20
CA VAL A 60 13.07 -6.13 -6.39
C VAL A 60 14.38 -5.82 -7.11
N PHE A 61 15.27 -5.11 -6.43
CA PHE A 61 16.60 -4.78 -6.92
C PHE A 61 17.64 -5.61 -6.18
N ASN A 62 18.65 -6.12 -6.89
CA ASN A 62 19.82 -6.73 -6.27
C ASN A 62 20.82 -5.66 -5.79
N ALA A 63 21.94 -6.09 -5.19
CA ALA A 63 22.98 -5.19 -4.69
C ALA A 63 23.69 -4.37 -5.79
N THR A 64 23.61 -4.79 -7.05
CA THR A 64 24.14 -4.05 -8.20
C THR A 64 23.12 -3.06 -8.80
N GLY A 65 21.91 -2.97 -8.23
CA GLY A 65 20.87 -2.06 -8.67
C GLY A 65 20.05 -2.57 -9.85
N GLU A 66 20.15 -3.86 -10.18
CA GLU A 66 19.42 -4.48 -11.29
C GLU A 66 18.10 -5.07 -10.80
N VAL A 67 17.04 -4.92 -11.60
CA VAL A 67 15.77 -5.59 -11.34
C VAL A 67 15.92 -7.10 -11.50
N VAL A 68 15.51 -7.86 -10.49
CA VAL A 68 15.54 -9.33 -10.52
C VAL A 68 14.14 -9.94 -10.64
N PRO A 69 14.01 -11.14 -11.23
CA PRO A 69 12.76 -11.87 -11.27
C PRO A 69 12.22 -12.12 -9.85
N HIS A 70 10.93 -11.86 -9.66
CA HIS A 70 10.25 -12.06 -8.39
C HIS A 70 8.78 -12.43 -8.63
N ALA A 71 8.15 -13.02 -7.62
CA ALA A 71 6.74 -13.34 -7.63
C ALA A 71 6.14 -13.04 -6.25
N LEU A 72 4.86 -12.69 -6.24
CA LEU A 72 4.09 -12.53 -5.01
C LEU A 72 3.51 -13.88 -4.63
N GLU A 73 3.85 -14.38 -3.45
CA GLU A 73 3.19 -15.54 -2.87
C GLU A 73 1.88 -15.08 -2.22
N PRO A 74 0.70 -15.51 -2.72
CA PRO A 74 -0.55 -15.19 -2.07
C PRO A 74 -0.52 -15.79 -0.67
N ARG A 75 -0.88 -15.00 0.34
CA ARG A 75 -1.13 -15.58 1.66
C ARG A 75 -2.26 -16.60 1.48
N PRO A 76 -2.08 -17.88 1.86
CA PRO A 76 -3.17 -18.84 1.81
C PRO A 76 -4.33 -18.22 2.59
N ALA A 77 -5.50 -18.17 1.96
CA ALA A 77 -6.70 -17.75 2.66
C ALA A 77 -6.78 -18.65 3.89
N THR A 78 -6.60 -18.08 5.08
CA THR A 78 -6.97 -18.78 6.30
C THR A 78 -8.42 -19.15 6.06
N GLN A 79 -8.71 -20.44 5.98
CA GLN A 79 -10.06 -20.92 6.03
C GLN A 79 -10.55 -20.41 7.37
N LEU A 80 -11.25 -19.28 7.31
CA LEU A 80 -11.90 -18.69 8.43
C LEU A 80 -12.95 -19.72 8.79
N ASP A 81 -12.63 -20.59 9.75
CA ASP A 81 -13.61 -21.39 10.44
C ASP A 81 -14.75 -20.44 10.76
N SER A 82 -15.87 -20.65 10.08
CA SER A 82 -17.09 -19.84 10.05
C SER A 82 -16.94 -18.56 10.84
N LEU A 83 -16.50 -17.46 10.22
CA LEU A 83 -16.44 -16.16 10.89
C LEU A 83 -17.78 -15.96 11.59
N ALA A 84 -17.78 -16.00 12.92
CA ALA A 84 -18.96 -15.67 13.68
C ALA A 84 -19.20 -14.18 13.43
N MET A 85 -20.13 -13.88 12.53
CA MET A 85 -20.59 -12.53 12.29
C MET A 85 -21.08 -11.98 13.62
N ARG A 86 -20.41 -10.95 14.11
CA ARG A 86 -20.78 -10.27 15.35
C ARG A 86 -21.14 -8.86 14.98
N ASP A 87 -22.33 -8.44 15.40
CA ASP A 87 -22.73 -7.05 15.27
C ASP A 87 -21.76 -6.19 16.09
N VAL A 88 -21.08 -5.28 15.40
CA VAL A 88 -20.21 -4.28 16.02
C VAL A 88 -20.89 -2.92 15.90
N PRO A 89 -20.81 -2.06 16.92
CA PRO A 89 -21.34 -0.71 16.82
C PRO A 89 -20.59 0.06 15.73
N LEU A 90 -21.34 0.75 14.87
CA LEU A 90 -20.77 1.69 13.92
C LEU A 90 -20.47 3.00 14.64
N PHE A 91 -19.22 3.45 14.60
CA PHE A 91 -18.82 4.75 15.13
C PHE A 91 -18.92 5.79 14.01
N PRO A 92 -19.85 6.75 14.08
CA PRO A 92 -19.93 7.80 13.07
C PRO A 92 -18.67 8.66 13.12
N LEU A 93 -18.03 8.86 11.97
CA LEU A 93 -16.99 9.87 11.86
C LEU A 93 -17.65 11.25 11.91
N PRO A 94 -17.19 12.15 12.78
CA PRO A 94 -17.73 13.52 12.79
C PRO A 94 -17.48 14.15 11.42
N HIS A 95 -18.50 14.80 10.89
CA HIS A 95 -18.31 15.69 9.75
C HIS A 95 -17.41 16.83 10.21
N ALA A 96 -16.41 17.18 9.40
CA ALA A 96 -15.57 18.34 9.66
C ALA A 96 -16.46 19.60 9.61
N ALA A 97 -16.92 20.05 10.78
CA ALA A 97 -17.58 21.33 10.91
C ALA A 97 -16.52 22.40 10.68
N THR A 98 -16.62 23.07 9.54
CA THR A 98 -15.90 24.33 9.30
C THR A 98 -16.62 25.40 10.10
N THR A 99 -16.23 25.60 11.35
CA THR A 99 -16.77 26.71 12.14
C THR A 99 -15.70 27.28 13.05
N GLY A 100 -15.21 28.47 12.71
CA GLY A 100 -14.58 29.33 13.72
C GLY A 100 -15.59 29.72 14.82
N GLY A 101 -15.22 29.58 16.08
CA GLY A 101 -15.88 30.06 17.30
C GLY A 101 -15.45 29.35 18.61
N GLY A 102 -14.46 29.85 19.35
CA GLY A 102 -13.72 29.23 20.48
C GLY A 102 -14.45 28.69 21.77
N GLY A 103 -15.25 27.61 21.81
CA GLY A 103 -15.39 26.65 22.99
C GLY A 103 -15.24 25.08 22.85
N ILE A 104 -14.60 24.39 23.83
CA ILE A 104 -14.33 22.91 23.83
C ILE A 104 -15.65 22.11 23.95
N ALA A 105 -16.14 21.50 22.86
CA ALA A 105 -17.29 20.60 22.85
C ALA A 105 -16.98 19.12 23.24
N VAL A 106 -17.05 18.77 24.53
CA VAL A 106 -16.91 17.39 25.02
C VAL A 106 -18.26 16.64 25.10
N GLN A 107 -18.36 15.45 24.50
CA GLN A 107 -19.47 14.50 24.63
C GLN A 107 -18.99 13.17 25.25
N VAL A 108 -19.39 12.89 26.49
CA VAL A 108 -19.08 11.62 27.19
C VAL A 108 -20.35 10.78 27.30
N GLU A 109 -20.35 9.57 26.76
CA GLU A 109 -21.43 8.61 26.91
C GLU A 109 -20.92 7.36 27.63
N ARG A 110 -21.35 7.19 28.89
CA ARG A 110 -20.98 6.05 29.74
C ARG A 110 -22.13 5.04 29.78
N ARG A 111 -22.03 3.99 28.95
CA ARG A 111 -22.89 2.80 29.05
C ARG A 111 -22.18 1.66 29.80
N GLY A 112 -22.97 0.71 30.31
CA GLY A 112 -22.54 -0.36 31.20
C GLY A 112 -21.59 -1.41 30.61
N ASP A 113 -21.27 -1.33 29.31
CA ASP A 113 -20.54 -2.35 28.53
C ASP A 113 -19.28 -1.83 27.79
N GLY A 114 -18.97 -0.54 27.81
CA GLY A 114 -17.80 -0.01 27.10
C GLY A 114 -17.88 1.49 26.91
N THR A 115 -17.23 2.24 27.78
CA THR A 115 -17.37 3.70 27.85
C THR A 115 -16.75 4.40 26.64
N VAL A 116 -17.47 5.36 26.05
CA VAL A 116 -16.99 6.21 24.95
C VAL A 116 -16.87 7.66 25.44
N VAL A 117 -15.66 8.22 25.33
CA VAL A 117 -15.34 9.60 25.69
C VAL A 117 -14.95 10.35 24.42
N SER A 118 -15.76 11.32 23.98
CA SER A 118 -15.42 12.25 22.89
C SER A 118 -15.17 13.63 23.49
N VAL A 119 -13.98 14.19 23.31
CA VAL A 119 -13.62 15.56 23.74
C VAL A 119 -13.35 16.33 22.45
N ARG A 120 -14.13 17.37 22.13
CA ARG A 120 -13.79 18.31 21.06
C ARG A 120 -13.32 19.61 21.68
N GLU A 121 -12.27 20.21 21.14
CA GLU A 121 -11.96 21.61 21.35
C GLU A 121 -12.80 22.47 20.41
N PRO A 122 -12.96 23.78 20.63
CA PRO A 122 -13.52 24.61 19.58
C PRO A 122 -12.51 24.93 18.52
N ALA A 123 -12.99 25.10 17.30
CA ALA A 123 -12.35 26.05 16.41
C ALA A 123 -12.76 27.47 16.86
N GLU A 124 -11.84 28.43 16.86
CA GLU A 124 -11.91 29.82 17.40
C GLU A 124 -12.76 30.81 16.60
#